data_AF-A0A359F514-F1
#
_entry.id   AF-A0A359F514-F1
#
_cell.length_a   1.000
_cell.length_b   1.000
_cell.length_c   1.000
_cell.angle_alpha   90.00
_cell.angle_beta   90.00
_cell.angle_gamma   90.00
#
_symmetry.space_group_name_H-M   'P 1'
#
loop_
_entity.id
_entity.type
_entity.pdbx_description
1 polymer ?
#
loop_
_entity_poly.entity_id
_entity_poly.type
_entity_poly.pdbx_seq_one_letter_code
_entity_poly.pdbx_strand_id
1 'polypeptide(L)'
;MVERYVSLPGGVLNRKGYAVGATGSWSVSNLHGDVIATVEDGSVTAAFVYDPFGQPLNPASGVVDTTAVPATRTGTGTTDGWAGVFQRGYEHTGGLNQTLMGARTYLPALGMFTATDPVAGGNTTTYTYPQDPINHADYTGTMLSDGPSGSTLNIPLSLPGWKPFNPQRGDSKRGTFQESRTYKIIQAAVGVYSFRTLISSIGWLGQRRGRPRYPISPGVWRRNC
;
A
#
# COMPACT_ATOMS: atom_id res chain seq x y z
N MET A 1 -18.64 3.36 20.87
CA MET A 1 -17.30 3.99 20.98
C MET A 1 -16.88 4.48 19.60
N VAL A 2 -16.09 5.55 19.52
CA VAL A 2 -15.56 6.06 18.23
C VAL A 2 -14.06 5.83 18.22
N GLU A 3 -13.56 5.30 17.11
CA GLU A 3 -12.13 5.12 16.85
C GLU A 3 -11.77 5.64 15.46
N ARG A 4 -10.51 6.04 15.28
CA ARG A 4 -9.96 6.48 13.99
C ARG A 4 -8.69 5.73 13.69
N TYR A 5 -8.55 5.32 12.44
CA TYR A 5 -7.34 4.72 11.88
C TYR A 5 -6.54 5.76 11.10
N VAL A 6 -5.23 5.80 11.34
CA VAL A 6 -4.29 6.68 10.64
C VAL A 6 -3.09 5.87 10.20
N SER A 7 -2.90 5.74 8.89
CA SER A 7 -1.70 5.15 8.32
C SER A 7 -0.52 6.11 8.47
N LEU A 8 0.60 5.58 8.94
CA LEU A 8 1.85 6.30 9.13
C LEU A 8 2.89 5.80 8.12
N PRO A 9 3.95 6.58 7.87
CA PRO A 9 5.08 6.11 7.08
C PRO A 9 5.65 4.79 7.62
N GLY A 10 6.09 3.92 6.71
CA GLY A 10 6.66 2.61 7.07
C GLY A 10 5.62 1.51 7.34
N GLY A 11 4.35 1.70 6.97
CA GLY A 11 3.31 0.66 7.07
C GLY A 11 2.74 0.47 8.47
N VAL A 12 3.03 1.40 9.39
CA VAL A 12 2.46 1.42 10.74
C VAL A 12 1.04 1.96 10.69
N LEU A 13 0.10 1.29 11.36
CA LEU A 13 -1.29 1.74 11.49
C LEU A 13 -1.54 2.17 12.94
N ASN A 14 -1.88 3.44 13.14
CA ASN A 14 -2.33 3.93 14.45
C ASN A 14 -3.85 3.81 14.55
N ARG A 15 -4.33 3.10 15.57
CA ARG A 15 -5.71 3.14 16.02
C ARG A 15 -5.80 4.06 17.23
N LYS A 16 -6.56 5.15 17.07
CA LYS A 16 -6.84 6.11 18.13
C LYS A 16 -8.29 5.97 18.60
N GLY A 17 -8.47 5.58 19.86
CA GLY A 17 -9.77 5.67 20.54
C GLY A 17 -10.05 7.08 21.05
N TYR A 18 -11.33 7.46 21.13
CA TYR A 18 -11.79 8.75 21.67
C TYR A 18 -12.53 8.62 23.01
N ALA A 19 -12.54 7.43 23.61
CA ALA A 19 -13.07 7.26 24.96
C ALA A 19 -12.13 7.90 26.00
N VAL A 20 -12.69 8.34 27.13
CA VAL A 20 -11.89 8.85 28.27
C VAL A 20 -10.93 7.75 28.72
N GLY A 21 -9.64 8.06 28.78
CA GLY A 21 -8.59 7.11 29.14
C GLY A 21 -8.16 6.15 28.01
N ALA A 22 -8.64 6.33 26.77
CA ALA A 22 -8.17 5.52 25.65
C ALA A 22 -6.71 5.84 25.31
N THR A 23 -5.86 4.80 25.32
CA THR A 23 -4.50 4.85 24.78
C THR A 23 -4.53 4.53 23.28
N GLY A 24 -3.52 4.99 22.56
CA GLY A 24 -3.35 4.64 21.15
C GLY A 24 -2.69 3.26 21.03
N SER A 25 -3.10 2.48 20.03
CA SER A 25 -2.42 1.24 19.68
C SER A 25 -1.80 1.38 18.28
N TRP A 26 -0.59 0.88 18.11
CA TRP A 26 0.11 0.90 16.83
C TRP A 26 0.35 -0.52 16.34
N SER A 27 -0.12 -0.83 15.14
CA SER A 27 0.17 -2.07 14.45
C SER A 27 1.40 -1.86 13.58
N VAL A 28 2.44 -2.64 13.82
CA VAL A 28 3.69 -2.64 13.05
C VAL A 28 3.64 -3.78 12.06
N SER A 29 3.96 -3.50 10.80
CA SER A 29 3.80 -4.45 9.70
C SER A 29 5.13 -4.83 9.06
N ASN A 30 5.19 -6.02 8.46
CA ASN A 30 6.32 -6.45 7.63
C ASN A 30 6.28 -5.80 6.23
N LEU A 31 7.25 -6.14 5.37
CA LEU A 31 7.30 -5.67 3.98
C LEU A 31 6.17 -6.20 3.10
N HIS A 32 5.57 -7.34 3.48
CA HIS A 32 4.42 -7.91 2.79
C HIS A 32 3.11 -7.15 3.12
N GLY A 33 3.09 -6.42 4.24
CA GLY A 33 1.93 -5.67 4.72
C GLY A 33 1.14 -6.39 5.82
N ASP A 34 1.72 -7.43 6.42
CA ASP A 34 1.12 -8.18 7.53
C ASP A 34 1.50 -7.57 8.87
N VAL A 35 0.55 -7.47 9.81
CA VAL A 35 0.80 -6.97 11.15
C VAL A 35 1.59 -7.99 11.96
N ILE A 36 2.84 -7.69 12.30
CA ILE A 36 3.73 -8.60 13.03
C ILE A 36 3.84 -8.27 14.51
N ALA A 37 3.47 -7.05 14.91
CA ALA A 37 3.50 -6.65 16.31
C ALA A 37 2.48 -5.55 16.61
N THR A 38 2.02 -5.52 17.84
CA THR A 38 1.28 -4.38 18.40
C THR A 38 2.12 -3.68 19.44
N VAL A 39 2.08 -2.35 19.43
CA VAL A 39 2.71 -1.48 20.41
C VAL A 39 1.62 -0.70 21.11
N GLU A 40 1.72 -0.59 22.43
CA GLU A 40 0.85 0.24 23.28
C GLU A 40 1.75 0.89 24.34
N ASP A 41 1.49 2.17 24.63
CA ASP A 41 2.26 2.95 25.62
C ASP A 41 3.79 2.86 25.46
N GLY A 42 4.24 2.78 24.21
CA GLY A 42 5.66 2.71 23.85
C GLY A 42 6.33 1.33 24.02
N SER A 43 5.57 0.30 24.41
CA SER A 43 6.06 -1.07 24.58
C SER A 43 5.41 -2.02 23.58
N VAL A 44 6.17 -3.00 23.09
CA VAL A 44 5.62 -4.09 22.27
C VAL A 44 4.78 -4.98 23.19
N THR A 45 3.50 -5.18 22.84
CA THR A 45 2.55 -5.94 23.65
C THR A 45 2.32 -7.35 23.15
N ALA A 46 2.46 -7.60 21.84
CA ALA A 46 2.30 -8.91 21.24
C ALA A 46 3.05 -9.02 19.90
N ALA A 47 3.30 -10.25 19.46
CA ALA A 47 3.87 -10.60 18.17
C ALA A 47 2.99 -11.62 17.45
N PHE A 48 2.94 -11.54 16.12
CA PHE A 48 2.07 -12.35 15.28
C PHE A 48 2.83 -12.92 14.09
N VAL A 49 2.47 -14.13 13.68
CA VAL A 49 3.06 -14.84 12.54
C VAL A 49 1.91 -15.46 11.74
N TYR A 50 2.06 -15.47 10.42
CA TYR A 50 1.09 -16.04 9.49
C TYR A 50 1.78 -17.04 8.56
N ASP A 51 1.04 -18.02 8.08
CA ASP A 51 1.48 -18.79 6.93
C ASP A 51 1.36 -17.94 5.63
N PRO A 52 1.93 -18.39 4.49
CA PRO A 52 1.87 -17.63 3.25
C PRO A 52 0.45 -17.31 2.77
N PHE A 53 -0.54 -18.16 3.08
CA PHE A 53 -1.92 -17.98 2.68
C PHE A 53 -2.75 -17.17 3.70
N GLY A 54 -2.12 -16.70 4.77
CA GLY A 54 -2.72 -15.81 5.76
C GLY A 54 -3.39 -16.49 6.95
N GLN A 55 -3.18 -17.79 7.18
CA GLN A 55 -3.60 -18.42 8.44
C GLN A 55 -2.72 -17.90 9.58
N PRO A 56 -3.31 -17.42 10.69
CA PRO A 56 -2.54 -17.10 11.89
C PRO A 56 -1.90 -18.36 12.48
N LEU A 57 -0.64 -18.22 12.87
CA LEU A 57 0.15 -19.26 13.51
C LEU A 57 0.44 -18.86 14.95
N ASN A 58 0.43 -19.85 15.84
CA ASN A 58 0.93 -19.67 17.18
C ASN A 58 2.43 -19.30 17.11
N PRO A 59 2.86 -18.15 17.65
CA PRO A 59 4.25 -17.69 17.49
C PRO A 59 5.31 -18.61 18.12
N ALA A 60 4.92 -19.45 19.10
CA ALA A 60 5.84 -20.35 19.78
C ALA A 60 5.92 -21.72 19.11
N SER A 61 4.80 -22.27 18.64
CA SER A 61 4.76 -23.62 18.05
C SER A 61 4.79 -23.65 16.53
N GLY A 62 4.47 -22.53 15.86
CA GLY A 62 4.35 -22.46 14.39
C GLY A 62 3.14 -23.20 13.81
N VAL A 63 2.24 -23.71 14.66
CA VAL A 63 1.01 -24.41 14.23
C VAL A 63 -0.11 -23.39 14.04
N VAL A 64 -1.02 -23.67 13.10
CA VAL A 64 -2.21 -22.85 12.88
C VAL A 64 -3.00 -22.68 14.18
N ASP A 65 -3.23 -21.43 14.55
CA ASP A 65 -4.00 -21.02 15.71
C ASP A 65 -4.86 -19.82 15.31
N THR A 66 -6.14 -20.09 15.04
CA THR A 66 -7.12 -19.10 14.58
C THR A 66 -7.39 -17.98 15.59
N THR A 67 -6.92 -18.14 16.83
CA THR A 67 -7.04 -17.14 17.89
C THR A 67 -5.78 -16.31 18.09
N ALA A 68 -4.65 -16.70 17.48
CA ALA A 68 -3.38 -15.97 17.51
C ALA A 68 -3.38 -14.76 16.57
N VAL A 69 -4.34 -13.86 16.78
CA VAL A 69 -4.60 -12.70 15.93
C VAL A 69 -4.50 -11.40 16.73
N PRO A 70 -4.11 -10.28 16.10
CA PRO A 70 -4.05 -9.00 16.78
C PRO A 70 -5.45 -8.48 17.14
N ALA A 71 -5.54 -7.55 18.09
CA ALA A 71 -6.79 -6.86 18.43
C ALA A 71 -6.83 -5.46 17.81
N THR A 72 -6.90 -5.36 16.47
CA THR A 72 -6.79 -4.06 15.78
C THR A 72 -8.14 -3.36 15.54
N ARG A 73 -9.28 -4.06 15.65
CA ARG A 73 -10.62 -3.48 15.45
C ARG A 73 -11.53 -3.79 16.62
N THR A 74 -12.28 -2.78 17.06
CA THR A 74 -13.09 -2.91 18.27
C THR A 74 -14.55 -3.16 17.91
N GLY A 75 -15.12 -4.25 18.45
CA GLY A 75 -16.57 -4.52 18.35
C GLY A 75 -17.06 -5.04 16.99
N THR A 76 -16.16 -5.43 16.09
CA THR A 76 -16.52 -5.99 14.77
C THR A 76 -16.40 -7.50 14.67
N GLY A 77 -15.70 -8.16 15.61
CA GLY A 77 -15.35 -9.58 15.50
C GLY A 77 -14.35 -9.88 14.37
N THR A 78 -13.74 -8.83 13.81
CA THR A 78 -12.73 -8.89 12.76
C THR A 78 -11.45 -8.20 13.19
N THR A 79 -10.33 -8.55 12.55
CA THR A 79 -9.04 -7.93 12.82
C THR A 79 -8.21 -7.75 11.57
N ASP A 80 -7.31 -6.77 11.59
CA ASP A 80 -6.32 -6.53 10.54
C ASP A 80 -5.03 -7.24 10.94
N GLY A 81 -4.85 -8.46 10.41
CA GLY A 81 -3.67 -9.29 10.65
C GLY A 81 -2.80 -9.42 9.40
N TRP A 82 -2.87 -10.59 8.75
CA TRP A 82 -2.34 -10.78 7.41
C TRP A 82 -3.01 -9.80 6.44
N ALA A 83 -2.21 -9.15 5.58
CA ALA A 83 -2.64 -8.01 4.75
C ALA A 83 -3.23 -6.81 5.53
N GLY A 84 -2.86 -6.65 6.80
CA GLY A 84 -3.41 -5.62 7.68
C GLY A 84 -3.13 -4.18 7.26
N VAL A 85 -2.03 -3.91 6.55
CA VAL A 85 -1.75 -2.57 5.96
C VAL A 85 -2.85 -2.15 4.98
N PHE A 86 -3.44 -3.11 4.29
CA PHE A 86 -4.55 -2.90 3.35
C PHE A 86 -5.92 -2.92 4.04
N GLN A 87 -5.93 -3.09 5.37
CA GLN A 87 -7.13 -3.15 6.21
C GLN A 87 -8.12 -4.22 5.73
N ARG A 88 -7.59 -5.36 5.30
CA ARG A 88 -8.37 -6.54 4.93
C ARG A 88 -8.76 -7.26 6.21
N GLY A 89 -9.98 -7.02 6.67
CA GLY A 89 -10.47 -7.59 7.92
C GLY A 89 -10.57 -9.12 7.83
N TYR A 90 -9.90 -9.81 8.75
CA TYR A 90 -10.00 -11.24 9.00
C TYR A 90 -11.07 -11.50 10.05
N GLU A 91 -12.13 -12.19 9.66
CA GLU A 91 -13.16 -12.71 10.55
C GLU A 91 -12.65 -14.02 11.18
N HIS A 92 -12.82 -14.17 12.48
CA HIS A 92 -12.30 -15.31 13.24
C HIS A 92 -13.17 -15.70 14.46
N THR A 93 -14.39 -15.18 14.55
CA THR A 93 -15.28 -15.34 15.70
C THR A 93 -16.45 -16.28 15.38
N GLY A 94 -16.89 -16.36 14.12
CA GLY A 94 -18.07 -17.10 13.66
C GLY A 94 -17.81 -18.53 13.18
N GLY A 95 -16.59 -19.06 13.34
CA GLY A 95 -16.20 -20.42 12.95
C GLY A 95 -15.89 -20.63 11.47
N LEU A 96 -16.24 -19.66 10.60
CA LEU A 96 -15.82 -19.62 9.20
C LEU A 96 -14.82 -18.49 8.96
N ASN A 97 -13.58 -18.76 9.35
CA ASN A 97 -12.52 -17.79 9.30
C ASN A 97 -12.19 -17.36 7.86
N GLN A 98 -12.40 -16.08 7.58
CA GLN A 98 -12.32 -15.55 6.22
C GLN A 98 -11.81 -14.12 6.20
N THR A 99 -11.14 -13.73 5.12
CA THR A 99 -10.63 -12.38 4.92
C THR A 99 -11.50 -11.61 3.92
N LEU A 100 -11.86 -10.38 4.26
CA LEU A 100 -12.67 -9.48 3.45
C LEU A 100 -11.79 -8.78 2.40
N MET A 101 -11.67 -9.39 1.23
CA MET A 101 -10.77 -8.94 0.16
C MET A 101 -11.40 -7.97 -0.84
N GLY A 102 -12.57 -7.39 -0.55
CA GLY A 102 -13.25 -6.46 -1.46
C GLY A 102 -14.38 -7.14 -2.23
N ALA A 103 -14.19 -7.41 -3.53
CA ALA A 103 -15.23 -7.99 -4.37
C ALA A 103 -15.59 -9.44 -4.00
N ARG A 104 -14.70 -10.14 -3.28
CA ARG A 104 -14.86 -11.53 -2.85
C ARG A 104 -14.39 -11.71 -1.40
N THR A 105 -14.93 -12.70 -0.71
CA THR A 105 -14.34 -13.17 0.56
C THR A 105 -13.37 -14.32 0.29
N TYR A 106 -12.28 -14.35 1.05
CA TYR A 106 -11.18 -15.29 0.89
C TYR A 106 -11.13 -16.23 2.09
N LEU A 107 -10.88 -17.53 1.86
CA LEU A 107 -10.71 -18.55 2.89
C LEU A 107 -9.23 -18.93 3.00
N PRO A 108 -8.50 -18.42 4.01
CA PRO A 108 -7.07 -18.71 4.18
C PRO A 108 -6.76 -20.20 4.30
N ALA A 109 -7.62 -20.96 4.99
CA ALA A 109 -7.44 -22.40 5.18
C ALA A 109 -7.45 -23.21 3.86
N LEU A 110 -8.08 -22.67 2.80
CA LEU A 110 -8.17 -23.33 1.50
C LEU A 110 -7.31 -22.66 0.42
N GLY A 111 -6.84 -21.43 0.65
CA GLY A 111 -6.16 -20.65 -0.39
C GLY A 111 -7.09 -20.23 -1.55
N MET A 112 -8.40 -20.08 -1.28
CA MET A 112 -9.42 -19.84 -2.31
C MET A 112 -10.43 -18.77 -1.92
N PHE A 113 -10.97 -18.08 -2.93
CA PHE A 113 -12.14 -17.21 -2.79
C PHE A 113 -13.44 -18.03 -2.71
N THR A 114 -14.44 -17.48 -2.03
CA THR A 114 -15.78 -18.09 -1.87
C THR A 114 -16.68 -17.91 -3.10
N ALA A 115 -16.26 -17.09 -4.07
CA ALA A 115 -17.03 -16.76 -5.26
C ALA A 115 -16.14 -16.72 -6.51
N THR A 116 -16.79 -16.91 -7.65
CA THR A 116 -16.20 -16.80 -8.99
C THR A 116 -15.66 -15.38 -9.21
N ASP A 117 -14.47 -15.27 -9.83
CA ASP A 117 -13.84 -14.01 -10.21
C ASP A 117 -14.75 -13.17 -11.13
N PRO A 118 -15.07 -11.92 -10.76
CA PRO A 118 -15.80 -11.02 -11.65
C PRO A 118 -15.03 -10.66 -12.91
N VAL A 119 -13.70 -10.84 -12.94
CA VAL A 119 -12.83 -10.56 -14.08
C VAL A 119 -12.21 -11.85 -14.62
N ALA A 120 -12.56 -12.20 -15.86
CA ALA A 120 -11.98 -13.36 -16.52
C ALA A 120 -10.45 -13.20 -16.69
N GLY A 121 -9.69 -14.18 -16.20
CA GLY A 121 -8.23 -14.17 -16.25
C GLY A 121 -7.56 -13.28 -15.21
N GLY A 122 -8.30 -12.78 -14.21
CA GLY A 122 -7.73 -12.01 -13.09
C GLY A 122 -6.73 -12.81 -12.25
N ASN A 123 -6.96 -14.12 -12.11
CA ASN A 123 -6.08 -15.09 -11.47
C ASN A 123 -5.93 -16.36 -12.32
N THR A 124 -5.08 -17.30 -11.90
CA THR A 124 -4.83 -18.57 -12.61
C THR A 124 -6.10 -19.40 -12.82
N THR A 125 -7.04 -19.34 -11.87
CA THR A 125 -8.38 -19.92 -11.98
C THR A 125 -9.41 -18.97 -11.37
N THR A 126 -10.69 -19.24 -11.62
CA THR A 126 -11.78 -18.35 -11.23
C THR A 126 -12.03 -18.27 -9.71
N TYR A 127 -11.45 -19.16 -8.92
CA TYR A 127 -11.59 -19.17 -7.44
C TYR A 127 -10.27 -18.99 -6.71
N THR A 128 -9.14 -18.95 -7.40
CA THR A 128 -7.85 -19.04 -6.74
C THR A 128 -7.35 -17.68 -6.25
N TYR A 129 -6.76 -17.67 -5.07
CA TYR A 129 -5.79 -16.64 -4.69
C TYR A 129 -4.46 -16.91 -5.41
N PRO A 130 -3.59 -15.91 -5.64
CA PRO A 130 -2.28 -16.13 -6.26
C PRO A 130 -1.54 -17.33 -5.65
N GLN A 131 -1.00 -18.19 -6.53
CA GLN A 131 -0.32 -19.43 -6.14
C GLN A 131 1.06 -19.20 -5.51
N ASP A 132 1.58 -17.98 -5.61
CA ASP A 132 2.75 -17.51 -4.89
C ASP A 132 2.36 -16.29 -4.04
N PRO A 133 1.71 -16.52 -2.87
CA PRO A 133 1.20 -15.45 -2.01
C PRO A 133 2.29 -14.54 -1.41
N ILE A 134 3.57 -14.95 -1.49
CA ILE A 134 4.68 -14.18 -0.94
C ILE A 134 5.05 -13.03 -1.89
N ASN A 135 5.01 -13.29 -3.20
CA ASN A 135 5.41 -12.34 -4.23
C ASN A 135 4.21 -11.68 -4.94
N HIS A 136 3.03 -12.27 -4.85
CA HIS A 136 1.81 -11.81 -5.52
C HIS A 136 0.63 -11.78 -4.56
N ALA A 137 -0.30 -10.84 -4.79
CA ALA A 137 -1.49 -10.70 -3.95
C ALA A 137 -2.73 -10.31 -4.77
N ASP A 138 -3.93 -10.58 -4.23
CA ASP A 138 -5.20 -10.05 -4.76
C ASP A 138 -6.04 -9.47 -3.60
N TYR A 139 -5.67 -8.26 -3.16
CA TYR A 139 -6.36 -7.54 -2.06
C TYR A 139 -7.65 -6.83 -2.48
N THR A 140 -7.99 -6.90 -3.78
CA THR A 140 -9.24 -6.33 -4.33
C THR A 140 -10.30 -7.39 -4.59
N GLY A 141 -9.89 -8.66 -4.64
CA GLY A 141 -10.73 -9.78 -5.04
C GLY A 141 -11.10 -9.71 -6.51
N THR A 142 -10.25 -9.15 -7.38
CA THR A 142 -10.55 -9.01 -8.82
C THR A 142 -9.38 -9.35 -9.73
N MET A 143 -8.13 -9.23 -9.27
CA MET A 143 -6.96 -9.57 -10.06
C MET A 143 -5.71 -9.67 -9.22
N LEU A 144 -4.79 -10.52 -9.67
CA LEU A 144 -3.43 -10.61 -9.17
C LEU A 144 -2.68 -9.28 -9.39
N SER A 145 -1.98 -8.82 -8.35
CA SER A 145 -1.03 -7.71 -8.40
C SER A 145 0.39 -8.18 -8.10
N ASP A 146 1.36 -7.64 -8.85
CA ASP A 146 2.78 -7.90 -8.65
C ASP A 146 3.30 -7.09 -7.44
N GLY A 147 3.74 -7.79 -6.41
CA GLY A 147 4.35 -7.21 -5.21
C GLY A 147 3.37 -6.86 -4.09
N PRO A 148 3.91 -6.63 -2.88
CA PRO A 148 3.10 -6.38 -1.68
C PRO A 148 2.41 -5.03 -1.71
N SER A 149 2.79 -4.10 -2.59
CA SER A 149 2.05 -2.87 -2.81
C SER A 149 0.79 -3.18 -3.62
N GLY A 150 -0.30 -3.54 -2.95
CA GLY A 150 -1.62 -3.51 -3.55
C GLY A 150 -1.77 -2.18 -4.28
N SER A 151 -1.84 -2.23 -5.61
CA SER A 151 -1.97 -1.02 -6.41
C SER A 151 -3.29 -0.37 -6.01
N THR A 152 -3.21 0.75 -5.28
CA THR A 152 -4.37 1.56 -4.85
C THR A 152 -5.04 2.29 -6.01
N LEU A 153 -4.65 1.97 -7.25
CA LEU A 153 -5.41 2.35 -8.42
C LEU A 153 -6.69 1.51 -8.40
N ASN A 154 -7.74 2.06 -7.80
CA ASN A 154 -9.10 1.86 -8.28
C ASN A 154 -9.09 2.26 -9.77
N ILE A 155 -8.72 1.34 -10.65
CA ILE A 155 -8.87 1.54 -12.09
C ILE A 155 -10.35 1.28 -12.35
N PRO A 156 -11.18 2.30 -12.65
CA PRO A 156 -12.55 2.04 -13.09
C PRO A 156 -12.49 1.14 -14.33
N LEU A 157 -13.36 0.13 -14.37
CA LEU A 157 -13.42 -0.98 -15.33
C LEU A 157 -13.68 -0.56 -16.79
N SER A 158 -13.35 0.66 -17.22
CA SER A 158 -13.65 1.15 -18.56
C SER A 158 -12.67 2.21 -19.08
N LEU A 159 -11.37 2.07 -18.82
CA LEU A 159 -10.38 2.83 -19.61
C LEU A 159 -10.22 2.18 -20.99
N PRO A 160 -10.51 2.89 -22.10
CA PRO A 160 -10.29 2.36 -23.43
C PRO A 160 -8.81 2.03 -23.62
N GLY A 161 -8.50 0.76 -23.85
CA GLY A 161 -7.14 0.30 -24.16
C GLY A 161 -6.41 -0.46 -23.05
N TRP A 162 -7.02 -0.63 -21.86
CA TRP A 162 -6.46 -1.55 -20.87
C TRP A 162 -6.78 -2.99 -21.28
N LYS A 163 -5.74 -3.83 -21.45
CA LYS A 163 -5.89 -5.28 -21.61
C LYS A 163 -5.24 -5.93 -20.38
N PRO A 164 -5.95 -6.84 -19.69
CA PRO A 164 -5.35 -7.55 -18.56
C PRO A 164 -4.16 -8.36 -19.04
N PHE A 165 -3.14 -8.45 -18.19
CA PHE A 165 -2.01 -9.34 -18.44
C PHE A 165 -2.52 -10.79 -18.49
N ASN A 166 -2.26 -11.47 -19.61
CA ASN A 166 -2.63 -12.87 -19.81
C ASN A 166 -1.35 -13.73 -19.87
N PRO A 167 -1.01 -14.45 -18.79
CA PRO A 167 0.20 -15.28 -18.77
C PRO A 167 0.14 -16.48 -19.73
N GLN A 168 -1.03 -16.87 -20.25
CA GLN A 168 -1.17 -17.99 -21.17
C GLN A 168 -0.83 -17.64 -22.63
N ARG A 169 -0.61 -16.37 -22.96
CA ARG A 169 -0.32 -15.92 -24.35
C ARG A 169 1.16 -15.73 -24.68
N GLY A 170 2.07 -15.95 -23.73
CA GLY A 170 3.51 -15.76 -23.96
C GLY A 170 3.90 -14.31 -24.24
N ASP A 171 3.09 -13.34 -23.82
CA ASP A 171 3.32 -11.91 -24.08
C ASP A 171 4.38 -11.35 -23.12
N SER A 172 5.63 -11.27 -23.59
CA SER A 172 6.79 -10.77 -22.82
C SER A 172 6.84 -9.24 -22.63
N LYS A 173 5.74 -8.52 -22.81
CA LYS A 173 5.70 -7.05 -22.74
C LYS A 173 4.82 -6.63 -21.56
N ARG A 174 5.48 -6.31 -20.45
CA ARG A 174 4.90 -5.51 -19.35
C ARG A 174 4.14 -4.34 -19.97
N GLY A 175 2.86 -4.19 -19.65
CA GLY A 175 2.04 -3.10 -20.16
C GLY A 175 2.75 -1.78 -19.94
N THR A 176 3.35 -1.24 -21.00
CA THR A 176 4.04 0.03 -20.95
C THR A 176 2.94 1.08 -20.97
N PHE A 177 2.85 1.89 -19.92
CA PHE A 177 1.95 3.03 -19.88
C PHE A 177 2.38 4.00 -20.99
N GLN A 178 1.79 3.90 -22.18
CA GLN A 178 1.92 4.93 -23.21
C GLN A 178 1.12 6.13 -22.69
N GLU A 179 1.87 7.15 -22.27
CA GLU A 179 1.37 8.44 -21.81
C GLU A 179 0.58 9.11 -22.96
N SER A 180 -0.69 8.75 -23.11
CA SER A 180 -1.64 9.50 -23.93
C SER A 180 -1.87 10.84 -23.24
N ARG A 181 -1.63 11.94 -23.96
CA ARG A 181 -1.61 13.33 -23.47
C ARG A 181 -2.96 13.86 -22.94
N THR A 182 -3.91 13.00 -22.61
CA THR A 182 -5.29 13.38 -22.30
C THR A 182 -5.61 13.34 -20.80
N TYR A 183 -4.79 12.73 -19.95
CA TYR A 183 -5.06 12.59 -18.50
C TYR A 183 -4.49 13.75 -17.67
N LYS A 184 -4.81 15.01 -18.02
CA LYS A 184 -4.51 16.18 -17.15
C LYS A 184 -5.75 16.83 -16.55
N ILE A 185 -6.92 16.21 -16.68
CA ILE A 185 -8.18 16.75 -16.18
C ILE A 185 -8.91 15.60 -15.49
N ILE A 186 -8.64 15.40 -14.20
CA ILE A 186 -9.45 14.85 -13.09
C ILE A 186 -8.44 14.66 -11.94
N GLN A 187 -7.87 15.76 -11.47
CA GLN A 187 -7.10 15.85 -10.21
C GLN A 187 -7.44 17.18 -9.51
N ALA A 188 -8.68 17.63 -9.71
CA ALA A 188 -9.20 18.89 -9.20
C ALA A 188 -10.58 18.64 -8.57
N ALA A 189 -10.63 17.83 -7.51
CA ALA A 189 -11.70 17.83 -6.49
C ALA A 189 -11.42 16.72 -5.48
N VAL A 190 -10.56 16.96 -4.50
CA VAL A 190 -10.70 16.59 -3.08
C VAL A 190 -9.47 17.24 -2.42
N GLY A 191 -9.68 18.39 -1.78
CA GLY A 191 -8.62 19.21 -1.22
C GLY A 191 -7.93 18.53 -0.03
N VAL A 192 -6.60 18.48 -0.09
CA VAL A 192 -5.73 18.45 1.10
C VAL A 192 -4.61 19.45 0.84
N TYR A 193 -4.57 20.48 1.68
CA TYR A 193 -3.60 21.57 1.64
C TYR A 193 -2.16 21.03 1.73
N SER A 194 -1.31 21.45 0.79
CA SER A 194 0.14 21.27 0.86
C SER A 194 0.80 22.65 0.86
N PHE A 195 1.55 22.94 1.93
CA PHE A 195 2.55 24.01 1.97
C PHE A 195 3.55 23.78 0.82
N ARG A 196 3.58 24.69 -0.16
CA ARG A 196 4.64 24.74 -1.18
C ARG A 196 5.25 26.13 -1.25
N THR A 197 6.56 26.13 -1.03
CA THR A 197 7.53 27.19 -1.27
C THR A 197 7.38 27.78 -2.68
N LEU A 198 7.46 29.10 -2.76
CA LEU A 198 7.11 29.91 -3.92
C LEU A 198 8.32 30.14 -4.86
N ILE A 199 8.09 29.79 -6.13
CA ILE A 199 8.45 30.49 -7.38
C ILE A 199 9.92 30.71 -7.75
N SER A 200 10.32 30.05 -8.85
CA SER A 200 11.17 30.62 -9.88
C SER A 200 10.33 30.88 -11.14
N SER A 201 10.37 32.10 -11.65
CA SER A 201 9.80 32.49 -12.95
C SER A 201 10.63 33.64 -13.54
N ILE A 202 10.60 33.73 -14.88
CA ILE A 202 11.27 34.68 -15.82
C ILE A 202 12.42 33.96 -16.55
N GLY A 203 12.47 33.81 -17.88
CA GLY A 203 11.65 34.27 -19.01
C GLY A 203 12.51 34.10 -20.28
N TRP A 204 11.96 33.54 -21.36
CA TRP A 204 12.67 33.33 -22.64
C TRP A 204 12.75 34.63 -23.46
N LEU A 205 13.94 35.05 -23.93
CA LEU A 205 14.13 35.69 -25.24
C LEU A 205 15.62 35.76 -25.66
N GLY A 206 15.93 35.20 -26.84
CA GLY A 206 16.79 35.79 -27.89
C GLY A 206 18.25 36.24 -27.63
N GLN A 207 19.16 35.62 -28.41
CA GLN A 207 20.11 36.30 -29.31
C GLN A 207 21.59 36.53 -28.86
N ARG A 208 22.47 35.73 -29.47
CA ARG A 208 23.84 35.98 -30.03
C ARG A 208 24.94 36.67 -29.20
N ARG A 209 26.06 35.93 -29.10
CA ARG A 209 27.51 36.32 -29.15
C ARG A 209 28.04 37.31 -28.10
N GLY A 210 29.07 36.86 -27.36
CA GLY A 210 30.11 37.73 -26.79
C GLY A 210 30.74 37.17 -25.52
N ARG A 211 32.03 36.81 -25.55
CA ARG A 211 32.81 36.44 -24.36
C ARG A 211 33.03 37.68 -23.48
N PRO A 212 32.87 37.64 -22.15
CA PRO A 212 33.29 38.75 -21.30
C PRO A 212 34.80 38.72 -21.04
N ARG A 213 35.45 39.85 -21.33
CA ARG A 213 36.81 40.22 -20.92
C ARG A 213 36.78 40.67 -19.46
N TYR A 214 37.78 40.28 -18.66
CA TYR A 214 37.99 40.82 -17.31
C TYR A 214 38.62 42.22 -17.39
N PRO A 215 38.10 43.24 -16.67
CA PRO A 215 38.79 44.50 -16.52
C PRO A 215 39.84 44.43 -15.39
N ILE A 216 40.98 45.04 -15.69
CA ILE A 216 42.20 45.16 -14.89
C ILE A 216 42.06 46.46 -14.07
N SER A 217 42.24 46.40 -12.75
CA SER A 217 42.40 47.61 -11.93
C SER A 217 43.89 47.96 -11.79
N PRO A 218 44.30 49.23 -11.98
CA PRO A 218 45.70 49.64 -11.93
C PRO A 218 46.22 49.73 -10.50
N GLY A 219 47.47 49.31 -10.32
CA GLY A 219 48.11 49.16 -9.01
C GLY A 219 48.61 50.45 -8.35
N VAL A 220 48.94 50.30 -7.06
CA VAL A 220 49.80 51.22 -6.31
C VAL A 220 50.83 50.40 -5.54
N TRP A 221 52.10 50.69 -5.80
CA TRP A 221 53.29 50.19 -5.13
C TRP A 221 53.47 50.85 -3.75
N ARG A 222 54.00 50.12 -2.75
CA ARG A 222 55.39 50.30 -2.22
C ARG A 222 55.63 49.59 -0.86
N ARG A 223 56.73 48.83 -0.88
CA ARG A 223 57.87 48.71 0.07
C ARG A 223 57.71 48.10 1.48
N ASN A 224 58.51 47.04 1.65
CA ASN A 224 59.11 46.50 2.87
C ASN A 224 59.56 47.58 3.87
N CYS A 225 59.26 47.33 5.14
CA CYS A 225 60.19 47.28 6.27
C CYS A 225 59.76 46.11 7.15
#